data_AF-A0AAV9WNI9-F1
#
_entry.id   AF-A0AAV9WNI9-F1
#
_cell.length_a   1.000
_cell.length_b   1.000
_cell.length_c   1.000
_cell.angle_alpha   90.00
_cell.angle_beta   90.00
_cell.angle_gamma   90.00
#
_symmetry.space_group_name_H-M   'P 1'
#
loop_
_entity.id
_entity.type
_entity.pdbx_description
1 polymer ?
#
loop_
_entity_poly.entity_id
_entity_poly.type
_entity_poly.pdbx_seq_one_letter_code
_entity_poly.pdbx_strand_id
1 'polypeptide(L)'
;MEASILLGQGISGVDSAKKALSKSQSVPLQEAPQLAFLFQMLDIMSATIQGSMAETDTKMKVLQENLDGNVPWRLWPADGTFVVPVKPVYDRGRVEELRFKWLPKADLWSLVWFLSGSIRTHSNGFDKKAEACLVRGQEMIDGLLSGNADPGLYSVETAAARVTWRRLLKLSITLQLIYCYAGRSAWEEAISALRQAETQFANIADESEQRFIKPWLTYTTAIVRQGTGNLTRALATYQGLLVDRTSELGILAALNSALILSGPRTRNFRQAQNMLAGVADFASNHRNPLIQGAYNVVMVSLETQGENLNVVRSLLSTSNRIFRQSGVHHMLTITLALVCAKVFNPDPHHHANMSRATLDCAVKSGDRLWQATTRSMLADALVRANRDSEAKNFRTASEQDRSVVERYLNLGTNV
;
A
#
# COMPACT_ATOMS: atom_id res chain seq x y z
N MET A 1 -11.34 16.81 14.57
CA MET A 1 -11.95 15.60 15.19
C MET A 1 -12.92 14.92 14.24
N GLU A 2 -13.98 15.59 13.78
CA GLU A 2 -14.95 15.04 12.79
C GLU A 2 -14.25 14.41 11.58
N ALA A 3 -13.35 15.16 10.92
CA ALA A 3 -12.58 14.66 9.78
C ALA A 3 -11.79 13.37 10.08
N SER A 4 -11.19 13.27 11.27
CA SER A 4 -10.42 12.09 11.69
C SER A 4 -11.31 10.86 11.87
N ILE A 5 -12.49 11.03 12.47
CA ILE A 5 -13.47 9.95 12.65
C ILE A 5 -13.97 9.47 11.29
N LEU A 6 -14.31 10.40 10.39
CA LEU A 6 -14.78 10.08 9.04
C LEU A 6 -13.72 9.36 8.21
N LEU A 7 -12.44 9.75 8.33
CA LEU A 7 -11.34 9.02 7.68
C LEU A 7 -11.13 7.63 8.26
N GLY A 8 -11.46 7.41 9.54
CA GLY A 8 -11.49 6.08 10.15
C GLY A 8 -12.50 5.13 9.51
N GLN A 9 -13.49 5.64 8.77
CA GLN A 9 -14.44 4.85 7.99
C GLN A 9 -13.90 4.51 6.58
N GLY A 10 -12.64 4.84 6.30
CA GLY A 10 -11.97 4.58 5.03
C GLY A 10 -12.60 5.36 3.87
N ILE A 11 -12.71 4.72 2.71
CA ILE A 11 -13.26 5.33 1.50
C ILE A 11 -14.69 5.86 1.71
N SER A 12 -15.46 5.25 2.62
CA SER A 12 -16.86 5.62 2.89
C SER A 12 -17.01 7.08 3.34
N GLY A 13 -16.14 7.53 4.26
CA GLY A 13 -16.21 8.84 4.90
C GLY A 13 -15.33 9.93 4.29
N VAL A 14 -14.54 9.63 3.25
CA VAL A 14 -13.50 10.55 2.75
C VAL A 14 -14.03 11.89 2.23
N ASP A 15 -15.18 11.93 1.55
CA ASP A 15 -15.75 13.16 1.00
C ASP A 15 -16.28 14.07 2.11
N SER A 16 -16.94 13.47 3.10
CA SER A 16 -17.39 14.16 4.31
C SER A 16 -16.20 14.67 5.12
N ALA A 17 -15.11 13.92 5.19
CA ALA A 17 -13.89 14.34 5.86
C ALA A 17 -13.26 15.56 5.17
N LYS A 18 -13.15 15.55 3.82
CA LYS A 18 -12.67 16.70 3.04
C LYS A 18 -13.55 17.93 3.26
N LYS A 19 -14.87 17.77 3.32
CA LYS A 19 -15.82 18.86 3.63
C LYS A 19 -15.66 19.39 5.06
N ALA A 20 -15.35 18.52 6.03
CA ALA A 20 -15.05 18.96 7.40
C ALA A 20 -13.72 19.71 7.47
N LEU A 21 -12.68 19.26 6.74
CA LEU A 21 -11.37 19.92 6.68
C LEU A 21 -11.44 21.30 6.00
N SER A 22 -12.25 21.47 4.95
CA SER A 22 -12.39 22.79 4.30
C SER A 22 -13.01 23.83 5.24
N LYS A 23 -13.96 23.43 6.09
CA LYS A 23 -14.53 24.31 7.12
C LYS A 23 -13.50 24.74 8.17
N SER A 24 -12.48 23.94 8.44
CA SER A 24 -11.45 24.28 9.44
C SER A 24 -10.36 25.22 8.90
N GLN A 25 -10.30 25.47 7.59
CA GLN A 25 -9.31 26.38 7.00
C GLN A 25 -9.54 27.86 7.37
N SER A 26 -10.75 28.22 7.84
CA SER A 26 -11.04 29.58 8.32
C SER A 26 -10.57 29.86 9.75
N VAL A 27 -10.01 28.85 10.44
CA VAL A 27 -9.52 29.00 11.82
C VAL A 27 -8.09 29.54 11.78
N PRO A 28 -7.76 30.64 12.48
CA PRO A 28 -6.38 31.11 12.56
C PRO A 28 -5.53 30.12 13.37
N LEU A 29 -4.57 29.46 12.71
CA LEU A 29 -3.72 28.41 13.31
C LEU A 29 -2.35 28.91 13.78
N GLN A 30 -2.11 30.23 13.75
CA GLN A 30 -0.80 30.82 14.04
C GLN A 30 -0.29 30.51 15.45
N GLU A 31 -1.21 30.32 16.41
CA GLU A 31 -0.89 29.99 17.81
C GLU A 31 -0.92 28.49 18.12
N ALA A 32 -1.36 27.66 17.17
CA ALA A 32 -1.51 26.22 17.32
C ALA A 32 -0.94 25.45 16.10
N PRO A 33 0.39 25.49 15.88
CA PRO A 33 1.04 24.82 14.74
C PRO A 33 0.71 23.31 14.65
N GLN A 34 0.44 22.67 15.78
CA GLN A 34 0.00 21.28 15.90
C GLN A 34 -1.22 20.99 15.01
N LEU A 35 -2.21 21.89 15.02
CA LEU A 35 -3.43 21.73 14.23
C LEU A 35 -3.18 21.91 12.73
N ALA A 36 -2.25 22.79 12.34
CA ALA A 36 -1.88 22.97 10.95
C ALA A 36 -1.26 21.68 10.37
N PHE A 37 -0.33 21.07 11.09
CA PHE A 37 0.26 19.78 10.71
C PHE A 37 -0.77 18.65 10.70
N LEU A 38 -1.65 18.59 11.70
CA LEU A 38 -2.72 17.60 11.74
C LEU A 38 -3.66 17.73 10.53
N PHE A 39 -4.10 18.93 10.19
CA PHE A 39 -4.98 19.15 9.04
C PHE A 39 -4.31 18.77 7.73
N GLN A 40 -3.03 19.13 7.56
CA GLN A 40 -2.26 18.75 6.39
C GLN A 40 -2.12 17.23 6.27
N MET A 41 -1.86 16.51 7.37
CA MET A 41 -1.80 15.05 7.38
C MET A 41 -3.15 14.41 7.05
N LEU A 42 -4.26 14.91 7.60
CA LEU A 42 -5.60 14.39 7.29
C LEU A 42 -5.99 14.63 5.83
N ASP A 43 -5.58 15.76 5.25
CA ASP A 43 -5.82 16.07 3.83
C ASP A 43 -4.99 15.18 2.90
N ILE A 44 -3.73 14.88 3.27
CA ILE A 44 -2.90 13.88 2.59
C ILE A 44 -3.57 12.50 2.65
N MET A 45 -3.99 12.05 3.84
CA MET A 45 -4.65 10.76 4.00
C MET A 45 -5.95 10.66 3.17
N SER A 46 -6.70 11.75 3.08
CA SER A 46 -7.91 11.82 2.25
C SER A 46 -7.60 11.60 0.76
N ALA A 47 -6.53 12.22 0.25
CA ALA A 47 -6.08 12.02 -1.13
C ALA A 47 -5.55 10.59 -1.37
N THR A 48 -4.82 10.03 -0.40
CA THR A 48 -4.30 8.65 -0.45
C THR A 48 -5.44 7.63 -0.53
N ILE A 49 -6.45 7.74 0.33
CA ILE A 49 -7.61 6.84 0.36
C ILE A 49 -8.36 6.84 -0.98
N GLN A 50 -8.49 8.01 -1.61
CA GLN A 50 -9.11 8.14 -2.94
C GLN A 50 -8.23 7.62 -4.10
N GLY A 51 -6.98 7.26 -3.85
CA GLY A 51 -6.06 6.77 -4.89
C GLY A 51 -5.43 7.88 -5.76
N SER A 52 -5.53 9.15 -5.35
CA SER A 52 -4.97 10.30 -6.07
C SER A 52 -3.46 10.46 -5.82
N MET A 53 -2.63 9.59 -6.42
CA MET A 53 -1.19 9.54 -6.15
C MET A 53 -0.46 10.87 -6.43
N ALA A 54 -0.75 11.54 -7.55
CA ALA A 54 -0.11 12.81 -7.91
C ALA A 54 -0.45 13.95 -6.93
N GLU A 55 -1.71 14.03 -6.50
CA GLU A 55 -2.17 14.99 -5.48
C GLU A 55 -1.48 14.69 -4.14
N THR A 56 -1.43 13.42 -3.76
CA THR A 56 -0.81 12.94 -2.52
C THR A 56 0.68 13.30 -2.47
N ASP A 57 1.43 13.05 -3.54
CA ASP A 57 2.85 13.40 -3.64
C ASP A 57 3.09 14.90 -3.53
N THR A 58 2.22 15.70 -4.15
CA THR A 58 2.32 17.17 -4.09
C THR A 58 2.10 17.67 -2.68
N LYS A 59 1.03 17.20 -2.01
CA LYS A 59 0.74 17.58 -0.62
C LYS A 59 1.82 17.10 0.35
N MET A 60 2.38 15.92 0.11
CA MET A 60 3.45 15.36 0.95
C MET A 60 4.74 16.18 0.87
N LYS A 61 5.11 16.67 -0.32
CA LYS A 61 6.25 17.59 -0.47
C LYS A 61 6.07 18.87 0.33
N VAL A 62 4.88 19.48 0.26
CA VAL A 62 4.58 20.69 1.06
C VAL A 62 4.67 20.41 2.56
N LEU A 63 4.22 19.24 3.02
CA LEU A 63 4.35 18.85 4.43
C LEU A 63 5.82 18.73 4.86
N GLN A 64 6.66 18.13 4.01
CA GLN A 64 8.10 17.99 4.25
C GLN A 64 8.80 19.36 4.28
N GLU A 65 8.52 20.22 3.30
CA GLU A 65 9.04 21.59 3.24
C GLU A 65 8.63 22.42 4.48
N ASN A 66 7.38 22.29 4.92
CA ASN A 66 6.90 22.95 6.13
C ASN A 66 7.64 22.46 7.39
N LEU A 67 7.98 21.17 7.45
CA LEU A 67 8.66 20.56 8.58
C LEU A 67 10.15 20.91 8.63
N ASP A 68 10.80 21.00 7.47
CA ASP A 68 12.19 21.42 7.30
C ASP A 68 12.37 22.94 7.46
N GLY A 69 11.30 23.71 7.26
CA GLY A 69 11.27 25.16 7.43
C GLY A 69 11.27 25.62 8.90
N ASN A 70 10.92 26.89 9.10
CA ASN A 70 10.86 27.50 10.43
C ASN A 70 9.56 27.13 11.17
N VAL A 71 9.41 25.87 11.55
CA VAL A 71 8.36 25.46 12.49
C VAL A 71 8.61 26.18 13.83
N PRO A 72 7.59 26.83 14.42
CA PRO A 72 7.74 27.52 15.70
C PRO A 72 7.80 26.49 16.84
N TRP A 73 8.88 25.71 16.92
CA TRP A 73 9.08 24.64 17.92
C TRP A 73 8.98 25.13 19.36
N ARG A 74 9.18 26.43 19.61
CA ARG A 74 8.92 27.08 20.90
C ARG A 74 7.46 26.95 21.37
N LEU A 75 6.52 26.82 20.44
CA LEU A 75 5.08 26.61 20.69
C LEU A 75 4.72 25.12 20.75
N TRP A 76 5.73 24.23 20.77
CA TRP A 76 5.53 22.77 20.76
C TRP A 76 6.20 22.12 21.98
N PRO A 77 5.53 22.12 23.13
CA PRO A 77 6.01 21.46 24.33
C PRO A 77 6.39 19.99 24.12
N ALA A 78 7.35 19.49 24.90
CA ALA A 78 7.79 18.10 24.85
C ALA A 78 6.68 17.11 25.24
N ASP A 79 5.71 17.53 26.05
CA ASP A 79 4.55 16.73 26.41
C ASP A 79 3.46 16.70 25.30
N GLY A 80 3.62 17.51 24.25
CA GLY A 80 2.71 17.62 23.11
C GLY A 80 1.44 18.43 23.41
N THR A 81 1.38 19.12 24.55
CA THR A 81 0.21 19.92 24.91
C THR A 81 0.17 21.24 24.15
N PHE A 82 -1.04 21.71 23.85
CA PHE A 82 -1.28 23.03 23.27
C PHE A 82 -2.67 23.52 23.64
N VAL A 83 -2.91 24.81 23.46
CA VAL A 83 -4.16 25.46 23.85
C VAL A 83 -4.78 26.15 22.64
N VAL A 84 -6.11 26.08 22.55
CA VAL A 84 -6.89 26.86 21.59
C VAL A 84 -7.81 27.80 22.37
N PRO A 85 -7.65 29.13 22.21
CA PRO A 85 -8.53 30.08 22.86
C PRO A 85 -9.92 30.03 22.22
N VAL A 86 -10.95 30.01 23.05
CA VAL A 86 -12.35 30.02 22.66
C VAL A 86 -13.04 31.21 23.32
N LYS A 87 -13.84 31.93 22.53
CA LYS A 87 -14.68 33.01 23.04
C LYS A 87 -16.04 32.41 23.43
N PRO A 88 -16.40 32.32 24.72
CA PRO A 88 -17.70 31.83 25.14
C PRO A 88 -18.80 32.76 24.62
N VAL A 89 -19.91 32.18 24.16
CA VAL A 89 -21.02 32.90 23.51
C VAL A 89 -21.70 33.88 24.48
N TYR A 90 -21.68 33.60 25.79
CA TYR A 90 -22.46 34.32 26.79
C TYR A 90 -21.66 35.26 27.70
N ASP A 91 -20.33 35.24 27.65
CA ASP A 91 -19.50 36.05 28.57
C ASP A 91 -18.47 36.89 27.81
N ARG A 92 -18.80 38.18 27.59
CA ARG A 92 -18.10 39.09 26.66
C ARG A 92 -16.70 39.55 27.10
N GLY A 93 -16.10 38.92 28.10
CA GLY A 93 -14.77 39.30 28.60
C GLY A 93 -13.82 38.15 28.95
N ARG A 94 -14.31 36.92 29.09
CA ARG A 94 -13.50 35.79 29.54
C ARG A 94 -13.10 34.93 28.34
N VAL A 95 -11.82 34.86 28.01
CA VAL A 95 -11.31 33.87 27.06
C VAL A 95 -11.23 32.54 27.80
N GLU A 96 -11.93 31.53 27.28
CA GLU A 96 -11.78 30.15 27.75
C GLU A 96 -10.71 29.45 26.91
N GLU A 97 -10.05 28.46 27.50
CA GLU A 97 -8.93 27.77 26.86
C GLU A 97 -9.25 26.28 26.74
N LEU A 98 -9.33 25.78 25.51
CA LEU A 98 -9.41 24.35 25.27
C LEU A 98 -7.99 23.79 25.22
N ARG A 99 -7.66 22.92 26.19
CA ARG A 99 -6.37 22.25 26.24
C ARG A 99 -6.42 20.93 25.46
N PHE A 100 -5.51 20.79 24.51
CA PHE A 100 -5.33 19.61 23.70
C PHE A 100 -3.96 18.99 23.95
N LYS A 101 -3.83 17.74 23.50
CA LYS A 101 -2.57 17.02 23.49
C LYS A 101 -2.46 16.27 22.19
N TRP A 102 -1.31 16.41 21.54
CA TRP A 102 -0.99 15.70 20.31
C TRP A 102 0.46 15.23 20.32
N LEU A 103 1.00 14.85 19.16
CA LEU A 103 2.32 14.24 19.03
C LEU A 103 3.43 15.21 19.40
N PRO A 104 4.40 14.81 20.23
CA PRO A 104 5.68 15.50 20.38
C PRO A 104 6.45 15.60 19.08
N LYS A 105 7.47 16.46 19.06
CA LYS A 105 8.35 16.65 17.90
C LYS A 105 8.90 15.34 17.34
N ALA A 106 9.52 14.50 18.16
CA ALA A 106 10.15 13.27 17.68
C ALA A 106 9.13 12.24 17.14
N ASP A 107 7.95 12.17 17.76
CA ASP A 107 6.85 11.32 17.32
C ASP A 107 6.26 11.83 16.00
N LEU A 108 6.14 13.15 15.83
CA LEU A 108 5.72 13.79 14.57
C LEU A 108 6.68 13.45 13.42
N TRP A 109 7.98 13.59 13.65
CA TRP A 109 9.01 13.23 12.65
C TRP A 109 8.92 11.77 12.24
N SER A 110 8.78 10.87 13.23
CA SER A 110 8.62 9.43 12.97
C SER A 110 7.37 9.14 12.11
N LEU A 111 6.25 9.81 12.41
CA LEU A 111 5.03 9.68 11.63
C LEU A 111 5.20 10.21 10.20
N VAL A 112 5.90 11.33 10.00
CA VAL A 112 6.18 11.90 8.67
C VAL A 112 7.06 10.96 7.85
N TRP A 113 8.06 10.31 8.46
CA TRP A 113 8.85 9.27 7.79
C TRP A 113 8.00 8.09 7.35
N PHE A 114 7.10 7.60 8.22
CA PHE A 114 6.15 6.55 7.89
C PHE A 114 5.23 6.94 6.73
N LEU A 115 4.63 8.13 6.75
CA LEU A 115 3.76 8.61 5.68
C LEU A 115 4.53 8.76 4.36
N SER A 116 5.73 9.35 4.40
CA SER A 116 6.61 9.51 3.24
C SER A 116 6.93 8.16 2.58
N GLY A 117 7.21 7.16 3.40
CA GLY A 117 7.46 5.79 2.96
C GLY A 117 6.22 5.16 2.35
N SER A 118 5.09 5.22 3.07
CA SER A 118 3.84 4.55 2.70
C SER A 118 3.28 5.04 1.36
N ILE A 119 3.30 6.35 1.13
CA ILE A 119 2.82 6.97 -0.13
C ILE A 119 3.66 6.49 -1.31
N ARG A 120 4.99 6.34 -1.12
CA ARG A 120 5.94 5.97 -2.18
C ARG A 120 6.09 4.47 -2.38
N THR A 121 5.45 3.62 -1.58
CA THR A 121 5.62 2.16 -1.67
C THR A 121 5.30 1.62 -3.06
N HIS A 122 4.34 2.22 -3.77
CA HIS A 122 3.95 1.81 -5.13
C HIS A 122 5.09 1.94 -6.17
N SER A 123 6.07 2.81 -5.93
CA SER A 123 7.22 3.04 -6.80
C SER A 123 8.53 2.48 -6.22
N ASN A 124 8.49 1.73 -5.11
CA ASN A 124 9.69 1.30 -4.39
C ASN A 124 10.64 0.44 -5.23
N GLY A 125 10.08 -0.38 -6.13
CA GLY A 125 10.88 -1.20 -7.05
C GLY A 125 11.81 -0.40 -7.97
N PHE A 126 11.51 0.88 -8.20
CA PHE A 126 12.26 1.76 -9.09
C PHE A 126 13.41 2.49 -8.39
N ASP A 127 13.15 3.19 -7.27
CA ASP A 127 14.14 4.07 -6.63
C ASP A 127 14.46 3.77 -5.17
N LYS A 128 13.79 2.76 -4.56
CA LYS A 128 13.94 2.36 -3.15
C LYS A 128 13.76 3.49 -2.12
N LYS A 129 13.19 4.64 -2.50
CA LYS A 129 13.04 5.77 -1.57
C LYS A 129 12.03 5.50 -0.48
N ALA A 130 10.99 4.71 -0.77
CA ALA A 130 10.02 4.31 0.23
C ALA A 130 10.70 3.50 1.34
N GLU A 131 11.50 2.49 0.98
CA GLU A 131 12.31 1.69 1.90
C GLU A 131 13.24 2.59 2.75
N ALA A 132 13.98 3.51 2.13
CA ALA A 132 14.86 4.43 2.86
C ALA A 132 14.12 5.29 3.89
N CYS A 133 12.95 5.84 3.53
CA CYS A 133 12.14 6.63 4.47
C CYS A 133 11.64 5.78 5.66
N LEU A 134 11.17 4.56 5.38
CA LEU A 134 10.65 3.66 6.40
C LEU A 134 11.74 3.20 7.37
N VAL A 135 12.94 2.87 6.86
CA VAL A 135 14.09 2.51 7.70
C VAL A 135 14.48 3.65 8.63
N ARG A 136 14.53 4.89 8.14
CA ARG A 136 14.78 6.07 8.99
C ARG A 136 13.71 6.28 10.06
N GLY A 137 12.43 6.06 9.71
CA GLY A 137 11.33 6.08 10.67
C GLY A 137 11.48 5.00 11.74
N GLN A 138 11.91 3.80 11.36
CA GLN A 138 12.14 2.69 12.29
C GLN A 138 13.30 2.98 13.24
N GLU A 139 14.45 3.46 12.74
CA GLU A 139 15.61 3.85 13.55
C GLU A 139 15.21 4.90 14.61
N MET A 140 14.41 5.90 14.22
CA MET A 140 13.94 6.94 15.13
C MET A 140 13.01 6.37 16.21
N ILE A 141 12.05 5.52 15.84
CA ILE A 141 11.13 4.89 16.79
C ILE A 141 11.85 3.94 17.75
N ASP A 142 12.87 3.22 17.27
CA ASP A 142 13.69 2.36 18.11
C ASP A 142 14.45 3.17 19.17
N GLY A 143 15.04 4.31 18.79
CA GLY A 143 15.66 5.24 19.74
C GLY A 143 14.68 5.85 20.74
N LEU A 144 13.43 6.08 20.34
CA LEU A 144 12.37 6.59 21.23
C LEU A 144 11.83 5.51 22.19
N LEU A 145 11.80 4.25 21.77
CA LEU A 145 11.38 3.12 22.60
C LEU A 145 12.48 2.66 23.56
N SER A 146 13.75 2.88 23.22
CA SER A 146 14.88 2.60 24.12
C SER A 146 15.10 3.66 25.19
N GLY A 147 14.32 4.76 25.17
CA GLY A 147 14.44 5.87 26.11
C GLY A 147 15.59 6.85 25.78
N ASN A 148 16.36 6.60 24.72
CA ASN A 148 17.54 7.41 24.37
C ASN A 148 17.18 8.78 23.78
N ALA A 149 15.96 8.93 23.24
CA ALA A 149 15.55 10.10 22.46
C ALA A 149 14.35 10.88 23.03
N ASP A 150 13.85 10.53 24.22
CA ASP A 150 12.69 11.19 24.84
C ASP A 150 13.05 11.82 26.20
N PRO A 151 13.47 13.10 26.24
CA PRO A 151 13.94 13.76 27.46
C PRO A 151 12.80 14.35 28.33
N GLY A 152 11.53 14.12 27.99
CA GLY A 152 10.40 14.80 28.62
C GLY A 152 10.03 14.24 30.00
N LEU A 153 9.70 15.12 30.95
CA LEU A 153 8.98 14.77 32.18
C LEU A 153 7.49 14.89 31.92
N TYR A 154 6.77 13.78 32.03
CA TYR A 154 5.32 13.71 31.87
C TYR A 154 4.74 12.58 32.74
N SER A 155 3.41 12.57 32.88
CA SER A 155 2.73 11.59 33.73
C SER A 155 2.95 10.14 33.24
N VAL A 156 2.81 9.17 34.15
CA VAL A 156 2.96 7.74 33.81
C VAL A 156 1.92 7.32 32.76
N GLU A 157 0.71 7.85 32.84
CA GLU A 157 -0.35 7.59 31.86
C GLU A 157 0.04 8.11 30.46
N THR A 158 0.67 9.28 30.41
CA THR A 158 1.20 9.85 29.17
C THR A 158 2.30 8.97 28.58
N ALA A 159 3.21 8.49 29.42
CA ALA A 159 4.28 7.61 29.03
C ALA A 159 3.73 6.31 28.44
N ALA A 160 2.78 5.68 29.13
CA ALA A 160 2.17 4.43 28.71
C ALA A 160 1.43 4.56 27.36
N ALA A 161 0.65 5.63 27.19
CA ALA A 161 -0.04 5.90 25.93
C ALA A 161 0.95 6.10 24.77
N ARG A 162 2.06 6.81 24.99
CA ARG A 162 3.10 7.02 23.98
C ARG A 162 3.82 5.74 23.60
N VAL A 163 4.19 4.92 24.57
CA VAL A 163 4.84 3.62 24.30
C VAL A 163 3.92 2.76 23.45
N THR A 164 2.62 2.73 23.76
CA THR A 164 1.61 1.99 22.98
C THR A 164 1.54 2.51 21.54
N TRP A 165 1.41 3.83 21.38
CA TRP A 165 1.37 4.47 20.05
C TRP A 165 2.66 4.22 19.24
N ARG A 166 3.84 4.32 19.86
CA ARG A 166 5.14 4.06 19.20
C ARG A 166 5.27 2.60 18.77
N ARG A 167 4.79 1.64 19.57
CA ARG A 167 4.76 0.22 19.19
C ARG A 167 3.86 -0.03 17.98
N LEU A 168 2.69 0.63 17.93
CA LEU A 168 1.79 0.54 16.77
C LEU A 168 2.40 1.15 15.52
N LEU A 169 3.07 2.30 15.64
CA LEU A 169 3.77 2.92 14.52
C LEU A 169 4.92 2.04 14.04
N LYS A 170 5.70 1.44 14.95
CA LYS A 170 6.76 0.47 14.61
C LYS A 170 6.20 -0.72 13.83
N LEU A 171 5.09 -1.30 14.28
CA LEU A 171 4.42 -2.38 13.57
C LEU A 171 3.95 -1.93 12.19
N SER A 172 3.34 -0.75 12.10
CA SER A 172 2.87 -0.19 10.83
C SER A 172 4.01 0.03 9.83
N ILE A 173 5.16 0.57 10.28
CA ILE A 173 6.38 0.71 9.48
C ILE A 173 6.88 -0.66 9.01
N THR A 174 6.94 -1.64 9.90
CA THR A 174 7.40 -3.00 9.59
C THR A 174 6.49 -3.66 8.54
N LEU A 175 5.16 -3.53 8.67
CA LEU A 175 4.21 -4.02 7.66
C LEU A 175 4.44 -3.37 6.30
N GLN A 176 4.73 -2.06 6.27
CA GLN A 176 4.98 -1.35 5.03
C GLN A 176 6.31 -1.74 4.37
N LEU A 177 7.35 -2.01 5.17
CA LEU A 177 8.62 -2.55 4.68
C LEU A 177 8.43 -3.92 4.02
N ILE A 178 7.56 -4.78 4.57
CA ILE A 178 7.24 -6.07 3.93
C ILE A 178 6.69 -5.87 2.52
N TYR A 179 5.80 -4.88 2.30
CA TYR A 179 5.31 -4.58 0.95
C TYR A 179 6.40 -4.04 0.02
N CYS A 180 7.29 -3.19 0.53
CA CYS A 180 8.46 -2.71 -0.21
C CYS A 180 9.36 -3.86 -0.67
N TYR A 181 9.62 -4.83 0.22
CA TYR A 181 10.43 -6.01 -0.08
C TYR A 181 9.72 -6.97 -1.05
N ALA A 182 8.45 -7.31 -0.77
CA ALA A 182 7.63 -8.17 -1.62
C ALA A 182 7.51 -7.61 -3.04
N GLY A 183 7.29 -6.30 -3.18
CA GLY A 183 7.17 -5.63 -4.47
C GLY A 183 8.42 -5.70 -5.36
N ARG A 184 9.61 -5.90 -4.77
CA ARG A 184 10.88 -6.10 -5.50
C ARG A 184 11.39 -7.55 -5.45
N SER A 185 10.51 -8.50 -5.12
CA SER A 185 10.82 -9.94 -4.96
C SER A 185 11.90 -10.26 -3.91
N ALA A 186 12.05 -9.43 -2.89
CA ALA A 186 13.03 -9.58 -1.82
C ALA A 186 12.46 -10.42 -0.66
N TRP A 187 12.19 -11.69 -0.95
CA TRP A 187 11.38 -12.53 -0.08
C TRP A 187 12.08 -12.91 1.23
N GLU A 188 13.41 -12.98 1.26
CA GLU A 188 14.15 -13.24 2.51
C GLU A 188 13.98 -12.08 3.50
N GLU A 189 14.14 -10.84 3.02
CA GLU A 189 13.88 -9.64 3.83
C GLU A 189 12.42 -9.55 4.24
N ALA A 190 11.48 -9.87 3.34
CA ALA A 190 10.05 -9.89 3.63
C ALA A 190 9.68 -10.89 4.74
N ILE A 191 10.25 -12.11 4.70
CA ILE A 191 10.03 -13.14 5.72
C ILE A 191 10.62 -12.71 7.07
N SER A 192 11.84 -12.16 7.05
CA SER A 192 12.49 -11.65 8.26
C SER A 192 11.66 -10.54 8.91
N ALA A 193 11.20 -9.58 8.11
CA ALA A 193 10.35 -8.48 8.57
C ALA A 193 8.97 -8.99 9.04
N LEU A 194 8.40 -10.04 8.42
CA LEU A 194 7.15 -10.64 8.89
C LEU A 194 7.29 -11.25 10.29
N ARG A 195 8.37 -12.00 10.55
CA ARG A 195 8.64 -12.55 11.90
C ARG A 195 8.81 -11.45 12.95
N GLN A 196 9.43 -10.34 12.56
CA GLN A 196 9.53 -9.16 13.41
C GLN A 196 8.15 -8.55 13.66
N ALA A 197 7.30 -8.42 12.64
CA ALA A 197 5.93 -7.91 12.77
C ALA A 197 5.08 -8.78 13.70
N GLU A 198 5.17 -10.11 13.60
CA GLU A 198 4.48 -11.05 14.49
C GLU A 198 4.93 -10.87 15.95
N THR A 199 6.23 -10.72 16.17
CA THR A 199 6.80 -10.45 17.50
C THR A 199 6.35 -9.09 18.04
N GLN A 200 6.34 -8.05 17.19
CA GLN A 200 5.88 -6.71 17.56
C GLN A 200 4.39 -6.70 17.90
N PHE A 201 3.57 -7.42 17.13
CA PHE A 201 2.14 -7.58 17.38
C PHE A 201 1.86 -8.23 18.74
N ALA A 202 2.58 -9.31 19.07
CA ALA A 202 2.46 -9.98 20.36
C ALA A 202 2.80 -9.07 21.57
N ASN A 203 3.60 -8.01 21.35
CA ASN A 203 4.00 -7.04 22.38
C ASN A 203 3.04 -5.85 22.54
N ILE A 204 1.96 -5.79 21.77
CA ILE A 204 0.90 -4.79 21.94
C ILE A 204 -0.07 -5.32 22.99
N ALA A 205 -0.13 -4.70 24.17
CA ALA A 205 -0.99 -5.19 25.26
C ALA A 205 -2.47 -4.79 25.07
N ASP A 206 -2.74 -3.69 24.37
CA ASP A 206 -4.10 -3.17 24.19
C ASP A 206 -4.87 -3.99 23.14
N GLU A 207 -5.95 -4.63 23.57
CA GLU A 207 -6.78 -5.49 22.71
C GLU A 207 -7.50 -4.71 21.59
N SER A 208 -7.86 -3.45 21.84
CA SER A 208 -8.53 -2.61 20.84
C SER A 208 -7.57 -2.26 19.70
N GLU A 209 -6.32 -1.98 20.04
CA GLU A 209 -5.25 -1.71 19.09
C GLU A 209 -4.84 -2.97 18.32
N GLN A 210 -4.76 -4.12 19.00
CA GLN A 210 -4.57 -5.40 18.32
C GLN A 210 -5.69 -5.67 17.31
N ARG A 211 -6.96 -5.45 17.68
CA ARG A 211 -8.10 -5.65 16.79
C ARG A 211 -8.00 -4.78 15.54
N PHE A 212 -7.56 -3.54 15.70
CA PHE A 212 -7.38 -2.60 14.59
C PHE A 212 -6.29 -3.05 13.60
N ILE A 213 -5.12 -3.47 14.09
CA ILE A 213 -3.97 -3.80 13.23
C ILE A 213 -3.96 -5.24 12.72
N LYS A 214 -4.66 -6.16 13.38
CA LYS A 214 -4.68 -7.60 13.03
C LYS A 214 -5.10 -7.91 11.59
N PRO A 215 -6.10 -7.26 10.97
CA PRO A 215 -6.43 -7.49 9.57
C PRO A 215 -5.27 -7.19 8.63
N TRP A 216 -4.50 -6.13 8.90
CA TRP A 216 -3.32 -5.77 8.13
C TRP A 216 -2.22 -6.83 8.25
N LEU A 217 -1.90 -7.26 9.48
CA LEU A 217 -0.95 -8.35 9.69
C LEU A 217 -1.40 -9.63 8.96
N THR A 218 -2.67 -9.99 9.07
CA THR A 218 -3.26 -11.18 8.42
C THR A 218 -3.11 -11.10 6.90
N TYR A 219 -3.40 -9.95 6.30
CA TYR A 219 -3.26 -9.73 4.87
C TYR A 219 -1.79 -9.81 4.42
N THR A 220 -0.88 -9.18 5.17
CA THR A 220 0.57 -9.23 4.91
C THR A 220 1.12 -10.65 5.01
N THR A 221 0.72 -11.42 6.03
CA THR A 221 1.08 -12.84 6.16
C THR A 221 0.62 -13.64 4.94
N ALA A 222 -0.60 -13.41 4.46
CA ALA A 222 -1.13 -14.08 3.27
C ALA A 222 -0.31 -13.73 2.00
N ILE A 223 0.09 -12.46 1.84
CA ILE A 223 0.94 -12.02 0.72
C ILE A 223 2.29 -12.75 0.73
N VAL A 224 2.97 -12.80 1.87
CA VAL A 224 4.28 -13.46 1.96
C VAL A 224 4.14 -14.96 1.66
N ARG A 225 3.10 -15.62 2.18
CA ARG A 225 2.80 -17.03 1.87
C ARG A 225 2.50 -17.24 0.38
N GLN A 226 1.73 -16.35 -0.25
CA GLN A 226 1.43 -16.43 -1.68
C GLN A 226 2.70 -16.25 -2.52
N GLY A 227 3.48 -15.20 -2.23
CA GLY A 227 4.70 -14.87 -2.95
C GLY A 227 5.81 -15.92 -2.83
N THR A 228 5.85 -16.64 -1.71
CA THR A 228 6.78 -17.75 -1.47
C THR A 228 6.20 -19.11 -1.89
N GLY A 229 5.05 -19.15 -2.56
CA GLY A 229 4.49 -20.36 -3.16
C GLY A 229 3.68 -21.27 -2.23
N ASN A 230 3.50 -20.91 -0.96
CA ASN A 230 2.63 -21.63 -0.02
C ASN A 230 1.15 -21.25 -0.20
N LEU A 231 0.62 -21.57 -1.38
CA LEU A 231 -0.70 -21.13 -1.83
C LEU A 231 -1.85 -21.65 -0.96
N THR A 232 -1.73 -22.85 -0.39
CA THR A 232 -2.74 -23.43 0.50
C THR A 232 -2.88 -22.62 1.79
N ARG A 233 -1.77 -22.30 2.46
CA ARG A 233 -1.81 -21.47 3.67
C ARG A 233 -2.18 -20.03 3.36
N ALA A 234 -1.72 -19.49 2.22
CA ALA A 234 -2.12 -18.16 1.77
C ALA A 234 -3.63 -18.07 1.62
N LEU A 235 -4.25 -19.01 0.89
CA LEU A 235 -5.70 -19.07 0.70
C LEU A 235 -6.46 -19.19 2.03
N ALA A 236 -6.02 -20.07 2.92
CA ALA A 236 -6.62 -20.21 4.25
C ALA A 236 -6.52 -18.92 5.09
N THR A 237 -5.43 -18.17 4.91
CA THR A 237 -5.22 -16.90 5.64
C THR A 237 -6.11 -15.79 5.07
N TYR A 238 -6.23 -15.69 3.73
CA TYR A 238 -7.15 -14.75 3.08
C TYR A 238 -8.61 -14.96 3.49
N GLN A 239 -9.04 -16.22 3.71
CA GLN A 239 -10.40 -16.52 4.17
C GLN A 239 -10.77 -15.81 5.47
N GLY A 240 -9.82 -15.56 6.37
CA GLY A 240 -10.05 -14.81 7.60
C GLY A 240 -10.45 -13.35 7.38
N LEU A 241 -10.15 -12.78 6.21
CA LEU A 241 -10.50 -11.40 5.82
C LEU A 241 -11.80 -11.33 5.02
N LEU A 242 -12.32 -12.47 4.55
CA LEU A 242 -13.55 -12.52 3.75
C LEU A 242 -14.83 -12.42 4.60
N VAL A 243 -14.70 -12.24 5.92
CA VAL A 243 -15.83 -11.98 6.83
C VAL A 243 -16.47 -10.63 6.48
N ASP A 244 -15.64 -9.63 6.15
CA ASP A 244 -16.09 -8.34 5.64
C ASP A 244 -15.56 -8.12 4.21
N ARG A 245 -16.37 -8.57 3.24
CA ARG A 245 -16.10 -8.43 1.79
C ARG A 245 -16.30 -7.01 1.27
N THR A 246 -16.82 -6.11 2.09
CA THR A 246 -17.03 -4.70 1.74
C THR A 246 -15.79 -3.86 2.06
N SER A 247 -14.95 -4.32 3.00
CA SER A 247 -13.67 -3.71 3.30
C SER A 247 -12.67 -3.83 2.15
N GLU A 248 -11.77 -2.85 2.00
CA GLU A 248 -10.71 -2.87 0.99
C GLU A 248 -9.81 -4.11 1.12
N LEU A 249 -9.47 -4.52 2.35
CA LEU A 249 -8.71 -5.75 2.59
C LEU A 249 -9.49 -7.01 2.22
N GLY A 250 -10.80 -7.05 2.48
CA GLY A 250 -11.67 -8.15 2.07
C GLY A 250 -11.78 -8.28 0.55
N ILE A 251 -11.90 -7.16 -0.15
CA ILE A 251 -11.86 -7.11 -1.62
C ILE A 251 -10.53 -7.65 -2.13
N LEU A 252 -9.40 -7.12 -1.64
CA LEU A 252 -8.07 -7.55 -2.06
C LEU A 252 -7.80 -9.04 -1.73
N ALA A 253 -8.29 -9.52 -0.58
CA ALA A 253 -8.21 -10.93 -0.21
C ALA A 253 -9.03 -11.81 -1.16
N ALA A 254 -10.22 -11.37 -1.59
CA ALA A 254 -11.05 -12.08 -2.55
C ALA A 254 -10.38 -12.15 -3.94
N LEU A 255 -9.80 -11.04 -4.41
CA LEU A 255 -9.05 -10.98 -5.67
C LEU A 255 -7.88 -11.96 -5.68
N ASN A 256 -7.04 -11.95 -4.64
CA ASN A 256 -5.92 -12.87 -4.52
C ASN A 256 -6.37 -14.34 -4.38
N SER A 257 -7.42 -14.58 -3.59
CA SER A 257 -8.01 -15.92 -3.45
C SER A 257 -8.51 -16.45 -4.78
N ALA A 258 -9.14 -15.61 -5.61
CA ALA A 258 -9.64 -16.00 -6.92
C ALA A 258 -8.49 -16.39 -7.88
N LEU A 259 -7.38 -15.64 -7.87
CA LEU A 259 -6.17 -15.99 -8.64
C LEU A 259 -5.55 -17.31 -8.18
N ILE A 260 -5.50 -17.56 -6.87
CA ILE A 260 -4.98 -18.83 -6.34
C ILE A 260 -5.90 -19.99 -6.75
N LEU A 261 -7.22 -19.82 -6.68
CA LEU A 261 -8.21 -20.84 -6.99
C LEU A 261 -8.27 -21.19 -8.48
N SER A 262 -8.02 -20.23 -9.37
CA SER A 262 -7.97 -20.47 -10.82
C SER A 262 -6.62 -20.98 -11.31
N GLY A 263 -5.59 -20.94 -10.46
CA GLY A 263 -4.23 -21.32 -10.81
C GLY A 263 -4.08 -22.78 -11.25
N PRO A 264 -2.97 -23.13 -11.92
CA PRO A 264 -2.78 -24.46 -12.52
C PRO A 264 -2.80 -25.64 -11.54
N ARG A 265 -2.53 -25.39 -10.25
CA ARG A 265 -2.50 -26.40 -9.18
C ARG A 265 -3.89 -26.73 -8.61
N THR A 266 -4.80 -25.76 -8.60
CA THR A 266 -6.13 -25.82 -7.98
C THR A 266 -7.22 -26.02 -9.03
N ARG A 267 -7.14 -25.32 -10.16
CA ARG A 267 -8.05 -25.40 -11.32
C ARG A 267 -9.53 -25.27 -10.96
N ASN A 268 -9.86 -24.58 -9.87
CA ASN A 268 -11.22 -24.41 -9.39
C ASN A 268 -11.81 -23.08 -9.89
N PHE A 269 -12.00 -22.99 -11.21
CA PHE A 269 -12.50 -21.78 -11.88
C PHE A 269 -13.88 -21.35 -11.39
N ARG A 270 -14.78 -22.31 -11.11
CA ARG A 270 -16.12 -22.00 -10.59
C ARG A 270 -16.04 -21.28 -9.25
N GLN A 271 -15.24 -21.78 -8.31
CA GLN A 271 -15.07 -21.12 -7.03
C GLN A 271 -14.39 -19.76 -7.16
N ALA A 272 -13.41 -19.63 -8.07
CA ALA A 272 -12.75 -18.36 -8.36
C ALA A 272 -13.74 -17.31 -8.90
N GLN A 273 -14.60 -17.67 -9.85
CA GLN A 273 -15.65 -16.80 -10.38
C GLN A 273 -16.68 -16.40 -9.31
N ASN A 274 -17.11 -17.35 -8.47
CA ASN A 274 -18.00 -17.06 -7.35
C ASN A 274 -17.37 -16.08 -6.35
N MET A 275 -16.05 -16.21 -6.11
CA MET A 275 -15.31 -15.29 -5.25
C MET A 275 -15.31 -13.87 -5.81
N LEU A 276 -15.06 -13.70 -7.12
CA LEU A 276 -15.12 -12.39 -7.78
C LEU A 276 -16.52 -11.79 -7.80
N ALA A 277 -17.54 -12.62 -8.09
CA ALA A 277 -18.93 -12.17 -8.08
C ALA A 277 -19.33 -11.62 -6.71
N GLY A 278 -18.85 -12.26 -5.63
CA GLY A 278 -19.13 -11.84 -4.25
C GLY A 278 -18.54 -10.49 -3.83
N VAL A 279 -17.66 -9.89 -4.63
CA VAL A 279 -17.08 -8.55 -4.38
C VAL A 279 -17.34 -7.56 -5.51
N ALA A 280 -18.05 -7.96 -6.56
CA ALA A 280 -18.23 -7.17 -7.78
C ALA A 280 -18.87 -5.80 -7.54
N ASP A 281 -19.89 -5.74 -6.68
CA ASP A 281 -20.63 -4.52 -6.35
C ASP A 281 -19.75 -3.47 -5.66
N PHE A 282 -18.74 -3.92 -4.93
CA PHE A 282 -17.84 -3.05 -4.18
C PHE A 282 -16.57 -2.71 -4.97
N ALA A 283 -16.13 -3.61 -5.85
CA ALA A 283 -14.84 -3.49 -6.54
C ALA A 283 -14.94 -2.82 -7.93
N SER A 284 -15.99 -3.12 -8.71
CA SER A 284 -16.08 -2.72 -10.13
C SER A 284 -16.24 -1.20 -10.33
N ASN A 285 -16.87 -0.53 -9.37
CA ASN A 285 -17.04 0.93 -9.33
C ASN A 285 -16.47 1.53 -8.04
N HIS A 286 -15.39 0.93 -7.51
CA HIS A 286 -14.78 1.40 -6.28
C HIS A 286 -14.27 2.84 -6.44
N ARG A 287 -14.47 3.68 -5.41
CA ARG A 287 -14.06 5.11 -5.45
C ARG A 287 -12.54 5.30 -5.50
N ASN A 288 -11.77 4.32 -5.04
CA ASN A 288 -10.35 4.23 -5.33
C ASN A 288 -10.14 3.50 -6.67
N PRO A 289 -9.68 4.19 -7.73
CA PRO A 289 -9.55 3.61 -9.07
C PRO A 289 -8.51 2.48 -9.13
N LEU A 290 -7.55 2.44 -8.22
CA LEU A 290 -6.56 1.35 -8.17
C LEU A 290 -7.22 0.00 -7.88
N ILE A 291 -8.25 -0.03 -7.03
CA ILE A 291 -9.02 -1.24 -6.71
C ILE A 291 -9.86 -1.65 -7.92
N GLN A 292 -10.50 -0.69 -8.60
CA GLN A 292 -11.20 -0.95 -9.86
C GLN A 292 -10.28 -1.54 -10.93
N GLY A 293 -9.10 -0.96 -11.12
CA GLY A 293 -8.10 -1.48 -12.06
C GLY A 293 -7.65 -2.90 -11.71
N ALA A 294 -7.44 -3.19 -10.42
CA ALA A 294 -7.05 -4.52 -9.96
C ALA A 294 -8.17 -5.54 -10.21
N TYR A 295 -9.42 -5.18 -9.91
CA TYR A 295 -10.59 -6.01 -10.17
C TYR A 295 -10.71 -6.36 -11.66
N ASN A 296 -10.60 -5.38 -12.54
CA ASN A 296 -10.65 -5.58 -14.00
C ASN A 296 -9.55 -6.54 -14.49
N VAL A 297 -8.32 -6.39 -13.99
CA VAL A 297 -7.19 -7.28 -14.31
C VAL A 297 -7.46 -8.70 -13.88
N VAL A 298 -7.98 -8.92 -12.67
CA VAL A 298 -8.28 -10.26 -12.16
C VAL A 298 -9.47 -10.87 -12.91
N MET A 299 -10.52 -10.09 -13.18
CA MET A 299 -11.65 -10.52 -14.01
C MET A 299 -11.15 -11.07 -15.34
N VAL A 300 -10.38 -10.28 -16.10
CA VAL A 300 -9.79 -10.70 -17.39
C VAL A 300 -8.88 -11.93 -17.28
N SER A 301 -8.18 -12.06 -16.15
CA SER A 301 -7.31 -13.22 -15.89
C SER A 301 -8.11 -14.52 -15.72
N LEU A 302 -9.35 -14.44 -15.24
CA LEU A 302 -10.23 -15.61 -15.06
C LEU A 302 -11.07 -15.94 -16.30
N GLU A 303 -11.12 -15.05 -17.29
CA GLU A 303 -11.89 -15.27 -18.52
C GLU A 303 -11.35 -16.47 -19.32
N THR A 304 -12.24 -17.37 -19.68
CA THR A 304 -11.96 -18.53 -20.54
C THR A 304 -12.26 -18.23 -22.00
N GLN A 305 -11.81 -19.10 -22.93
CA GLN A 305 -12.03 -18.89 -24.36
C GLN A 305 -13.53 -18.84 -24.71
N GLY A 306 -13.95 -17.82 -25.49
CA GLY A 306 -15.33 -17.64 -25.94
C GLY A 306 -15.94 -16.25 -25.65
N GLU A 307 -15.25 -15.40 -24.90
CA GLU A 307 -15.77 -14.09 -24.49
C GLU A 307 -15.53 -12.96 -25.52
N ASN A 308 -16.33 -11.90 -25.38
CA ASN A 308 -16.30 -10.75 -26.27
C ASN A 308 -15.00 -9.95 -26.10
N LEU A 309 -14.08 -10.09 -27.07
CA LEU A 309 -12.79 -9.40 -27.09
C LEU A 309 -12.90 -7.87 -26.91
N ASN A 310 -14.03 -7.26 -27.25
CA ASN A 310 -14.24 -5.83 -27.02
C ASN A 310 -14.35 -5.49 -25.53
N VAL A 311 -14.97 -6.36 -24.72
CA VAL A 311 -15.05 -6.20 -23.26
C VAL A 311 -13.66 -6.31 -22.65
N VAL A 312 -12.91 -7.35 -23.03
CA VAL A 312 -11.52 -7.57 -22.60
C VAL A 312 -10.65 -6.34 -22.88
N ARG A 313 -10.72 -5.82 -24.11
CA ARG A 313 -9.98 -4.61 -24.52
C ARG A 313 -10.38 -3.39 -23.69
N SER A 314 -11.68 -3.21 -23.43
CA SER A 314 -12.19 -2.09 -22.64
C SER A 314 -11.67 -2.12 -21.20
N LEU A 315 -11.77 -3.28 -20.53
CA LEU A 315 -11.33 -3.47 -19.15
C LEU A 315 -9.81 -3.27 -19.00
N LEU A 316 -9.02 -3.87 -19.89
CA LEU A 316 -7.56 -3.72 -19.88
C LEU A 316 -7.12 -2.29 -20.22
N SER A 317 -7.79 -1.62 -21.17
CA SER A 317 -7.51 -0.21 -21.50
C SER A 317 -7.74 0.71 -20.31
N THR A 318 -8.88 0.51 -19.61
CA THR A 318 -9.22 1.25 -18.40
C THR A 318 -8.16 1.06 -17.32
N SER A 319 -7.78 -0.20 -17.05
CA SER A 319 -6.77 -0.54 -16.04
C SER A 319 -5.39 0.02 -16.38
N ASN A 320 -4.98 -0.09 -17.66
CA ASN A 320 -3.71 0.46 -18.14
C ASN A 320 -3.65 1.98 -17.97
N ARG A 321 -4.75 2.71 -18.26
CA ARG A 321 -4.84 4.15 -18.02
C ARG A 321 -4.65 4.49 -16.54
N ILE A 322 -5.39 3.80 -15.67
CA ILE A 322 -5.32 4.00 -14.21
C ILE A 322 -3.90 3.80 -13.70
N PHE A 323 -3.30 2.62 -13.93
CA PHE A 323 -1.97 2.32 -13.37
C PHE A 323 -0.85 3.17 -13.96
N ARG A 324 -0.96 3.57 -15.23
CA ARG A 324 0.01 4.47 -15.86
C ARG A 324 -0.06 5.87 -15.27
N GLN A 325 -1.27 6.42 -15.07
CA GLN A 325 -1.46 7.74 -14.47
C GLN A 325 -1.03 7.77 -13.00
N SER A 326 -1.23 6.66 -12.27
CA SER A 326 -0.86 6.54 -10.86
C SER A 326 0.59 6.08 -10.63
N GLY A 327 1.38 5.80 -11.67
CA GLY A 327 2.78 5.37 -11.51
C GLY A 327 2.97 3.97 -10.92
N VAL A 328 1.94 3.12 -10.91
CA VAL A 328 2.00 1.77 -10.30
C VAL A 328 2.57 0.76 -11.30
N HIS A 329 3.90 0.72 -11.40
CA HIS A 329 4.61 -0.06 -12.42
C HIS A 329 4.38 -1.57 -12.35
N HIS A 330 4.21 -2.13 -11.16
CA HIS A 330 3.97 -3.56 -11.00
C HIS A 330 2.63 -3.96 -11.64
N MET A 331 1.53 -3.31 -11.27
CA MET A 331 0.20 -3.56 -11.86
C MET A 331 0.13 -3.21 -13.35
N LEU A 332 0.86 -2.17 -13.78
CA LEU A 332 0.98 -1.84 -15.20
C LEU A 332 1.62 -2.98 -15.99
N THR A 333 2.67 -3.61 -15.44
CA THR A 333 3.35 -4.76 -16.06
C THR A 333 2.40 -5.94 -16.22
N ILE A 334 1.65 -6.28 -15.18
CA ILE A 334 0.64 -7.36 -15.21
C ILE A 334 -0.42 -7.08 -16.28
N THR A 335 -0.93 -5.85 -16.31
CA THR A 335 -1.96 -5.44 -17.28
C THR A 335 -1.46 -5.57 -18.71
N LEU A 336 -0.24 -5.07 -18.99
CA LEU A 336 0.34 -5.14 -20.32
C LEU A 336 0.67 -6.58 -20.74
N ALA A 337 1.10 -7.44 -19.81
CA ALA A 337 1.28 -8.86 -20.07
C ALA A 337 -0.04 -9.54 -20.49
N LEU A 338 -1.15 -9.23 -19.81
CA LEU A 338 -2.47 -9.72 -20.21
C LEU A 338 -2.91 -9.19 -21.57
N VAL A 339 -2.64 -7.92 -21.89
CA VAL A 339 -2.89 -7.34 -23.22
C VAL A 339 -2.12 -8.12 -24.30
N CYS A 340 -0.84 -8.40 -24.08
CA CYS A 340 -0.03 -9.20 -24.98
C CYS A 340 -0.62 -10.60 -25.20
N ALA A 341 -0.98 -11.29 -24.11
CA ALA A 341 -1.48 -12.66 -24.16
C ALA A 341 -2.90 -12.79 -24.75
N LYS A 342 -3.80 -11.84 -24.46
CA LYS A 342 -5.22 -11.92 -24.84
C LYS A 342 -5.56 -11.15 -26.11
N VAL A 343 -4.87 -10.04 -26.39
CA VAL A 343 -5.22 -9.14 -27.51
C VAL A 343 -4.26 -9.28 -28.69
N PHE A 344 -2.94 -9.30 -28.43
CA PHE A 344 -1.93 -9.29 -29.49
C PHE A 344 -1.39 -10.67 -29.86
N ASN A 345 -1.77 -11.73 -29.15
CA ASN A 345 -1.31 -13.07 -29.46
C ASN A 345 -1.47 -13.50 -30.95
N PRO A 346 -2.52 -13.09 -31.69
CA PRO A 346 -2.65 -13.38 -33.12
C PRO A 346 -1.63 -12.67 -34.04
N ASP A 347 -1.00 -11.56 -33.59
CA ASP A 347 -0.04 -10.77 -34.36
C ASP A 347 1.36 -10.84 -33.70
N PRO A 348 2.27 -11.68 -34.21
CA PRO A 348 3.59 -11.87 -33.60
C PRO A 348 4.45 -10.60 -33.52
N HIS A 349 4.34 -9.69 -34.50
CA HIS A 349 5.15 -8.47 -34.54
C HIS A 349 4.68 -7.45 -33.51
N HIS A 350 3.37 -7.19 -33.45
CA HIS A 350 2.81 -6.31 -32.43
C HIS A 350 2.98 -6.89 -31.03
N HIS A 351 2.82 -8.21 -30.87
CA HIS A 351 3.10 -8.88 -29.61
C HIS A 351 4.55 -8.69 -29.18
N ALA A 352 5.54 -8.90 -30.06
CA ALA A 352 6.94 -8.72 -29.70
C ALA A 352 7.26 -7.27 -29.27
N ASN A 353 6.73 -6.27 -29.99
CA ASN A 353 6.92 -4.86 -29.65
C ASN A 353 6.30 -4.51 -28.28
N MET A 354 5.08 -4.97 -28.03
CA MET A 354 4.38 -4.74 -26.76
C MET A 354 5.04 -5.50 -25.60
N SER A 355 5.51 -6.73 -25.81
CA SER A 355 6.25 -7.48 -24.80
C SER A 355 7.58 -6.81 -24.43
N ARG A 356 8.27 -6.13 -25.36
CA ARG A 356 9.44 -5.30 -25.04
C ARG A 356 9.08 -4.13 -24.11
N ALA A 357 8.06 -3.36 -24.45
CA ALA A 357 7.59 -2.26 -23.59
C ALA A 357 7.12 -2.77 -22.20
N THR A 358 6.53 -3.97 -22.17
CA THR A 358 6.13 -4.63 -20.93
C THR A 358 7.34 -5.04 -20.08
N LEU A 359 8.40 -5.57 -20.72
CA LEU A 359 9.65 -5.91 -20.05
C LEU A 359 10.32 -4.67 -19.43
N ASP A 360 10.31 -3.53 -20.11
CA ASP A 360 10.84 -2.28 -19.54
C ASP A 360 10.10 -1.88 -18.25
N CYS A 361 8.78 -2.11 -18.20
CA CYS A 361 7.99 -1.89 -16.98
C CYS A 361 8.34 -2.91 -15.89
N ALA A 362 8.51 -4.18 -16.25
CA ALA A 362 8.89 -5.24 -15.32
C ALA A 362 10.25 -4.96 -14.67
N VAL A 363 11.24 -4.53 -15.46
CA VAL A 363 12.57 -4.13 -14.98
C VAL A 363 12.47 -2.95 -14.01
N LYS A 364 11.69 -1.92 -14.35
CA LYS A 364 11.45 -0.76 -13.47
C LYS A 364 10.75 -1.13 -12.16
N SER A 365 9.89 -2.15 -12.18
CA SER A 365 9.22 -2.64 -10.98
C SER A 365 10.13 -3.46 -10.06
N GLY A 366 11.29 -3.92 -10.55
CA GLY A 366 12.20 -4.79 -9.79
C GLY A 366 11.68 -6.21 -9.57
N ASP A 367 10.49 -6.56 -10.07
CA ASP A 367 9.90 -7.88 -9.89
C ASP A 367 10.55 -8.92 -10.82
N ARG A 368 11.15 -9.95 -10.21
CA ARG A 368 11.87 -11.01 -10.94
C ARG A 368 10.95 -12.02 -11.62
N LEU A 369 9.79 -12.29 -11.03
CA LEU A 369 8.79 -13.19 -11.62
C LEU A 369 8.23 -12.60 -12.91
N TRP A 370 7.89 -11.31 -12.89
CA TRP A 370 7.37 -10.65 -14.07
C TRP A 370 8.45 -10.36 -15.12
N GLN A 371 9.71 -10.14 -14.73
CA GLN A 371 10.82 -10.12 -15.68
C GLN A 371 10.98 -11.46 -16.40
N ALA A 372 10.98 -12.59 -15.67
CA ALA A 372 11.06 -13.92 -16.28
C ALA A 372 9.86 -14.15 -17.23
N THR A 373 8.65 -13.89 -16.75
CA THR A 373 7.42 -14.11 -17.52
C THR A 373 7.41 -13.30 -18.83
N THR A 374 7.74 -12.02 -18.74
CA THR A 374 7.74 -11.12 -19.92
C THR A 374 8.87 -11.44 -20.90
N ARG A 375 10.05 -11.85 -20.43
CA ARG A 375 11.14 -12.34 -21.29
C ARG A 375 10.75 -13.61 -22.04
N SER A 376 10.11 -14.57 -21.37
CA SER A 376 9.59 -15.78 -22.02
C SER A 376 8.54 -15.43 -23.09
N MET A 377 7.56 -14.59 -22.75
CA MET A 377 6.53 -14.15 -23.70
C MET A 377 7.13 -13.42 -24.92
N LEU A 378 8.14 -12.57 -24.70
CA LEU A 378 8.85 -11.88 -25.77
C LEU A 378 9.59 -12.86 -26.67
N ALA A 379 10.31 -13.82 -26.10
CA ALA A 379 11.03 -14.83 -26.87
C ALA A 379 10.08 -15.63 -27.78
N ASP A 380 8.92 -16.05 -27.25
CA ASP A 380 7.95 -16.82 -28.03
C ASP A 380 7.29 -15.97 -29.14
N ALA A 381 7.05 -14.67 -28.88
CA ALA A 381 6.61 -13.75 -29.92
C ALA A 381 7.66 -13.55 -31.02
N LEU A 382 8.94 -13.45 -30.65
CA LEU A 382 10.06 -13.30 -31.60
C LEU A 382 10.25 -14.53 -32.49
N VAL A 383 10.14 -15.74 -31.93
CA VAL A 383 10.19 -16.99 -32.73
C VAL A 383 9.05 -17.01 -33.75
N ARG A 384 7.82 -16.68 -33.35
CA ARG A 384 6.68 -16.58 -34.28
C ARG A 384 6.83 -15.47 -35.32
N ALA A 385 7.70 -14.50 -35.07
CA ALA A 385 8.06 -13.44 -36.01
C ALA A 385 9.34 -13.76 -36.82
N ASN A 386 9.81 -15.01 -36.83
CA ASN A 386 11.02 -15.47 -37.53
C ASN A 386 12.33 -14.77 -37.08
N ARG A 387 12.45 -14.44 -35.79
CA ARG A 387 13.60 -13.76 -35.16
C ARG A 387 14.26 -14.62 -34.08
N ASP A 388 14.57 -15.87 -34.41
CA ASP A 388 15.06 -16.89 -33.48
C ASP A 388 16.39 -16.53 -32.80
N SER A 389 17.29 -15.83 -33.49
CA SER A 389 18.58 -15.39 -32.92
C SER A 389 18.38 -14.46 -31.74
N GLU A 390 17.47 -13.49 -31.85
CA GLU A 390 17.12 -12.57 -30.77
C GLU A 390 16.36 -13.28 -29.65
N ALA A 391 15.47 -14.22 -30.00
CA ALA A 391 14.68 -14.97 -29.03
C ALA A 391 15.54 -15.78 -28.05
N LYS A 392 16.65 -16.37 -28.52
CA LYS A 392 17.58 -17.16 -27.68
C LYS A 392 18.11 -16.35 -26.50
N ASN A 393 18.51 -15.11 -26.72
CA ASN A 393 19.05 -14.24 -25.67
C ASN A 393 18.02 -13.99 -24.55
N PHE A 394 16.77 -13.75 -24.93
CA PHE A 394 15.69 -13.54 -23.97
C PHE A 394 15.32 -14.82 -23.22
N ARG A 395 15.41 -16.00 -23.85
CA ARG A 395 15.19 -17.29 -23.16
C ARG A 395 16.24 -17.53 -22.09
N THR A 396 17.53 -17.37 -22.42
CA THR A 396 18.61 -17.55 -21.43
C THR A 396 18.44 -16.59 -20.25
N ALA A 397 18.13 -15.32 -20.50
CA ALA A 397 17.88 -14.35 -19.43
C ALA A 397 16.62 -14.69 -18.60
N SER A 398 15.57 -15.22 -19.24
CA SER A 398 14.37 -15.69 -18.55
C SER A 398 14.66 -16.88 -17.62
N GLU A 399 15.50 -17.82 -18.05
CA GLU A 399 15.89 -18.99 -17.25
C GLU A 399 16.68 -18.57 -16.01
N GLN A 400 17.57 -17.58 -16.16
CA GLN A 400 18.31 -17.01 -15.04
C GLN A 400 17.38 -16.41 -13.98
N ASP A 401 16.44 -15.54 -14.37
CA ASP A 401 15.46 -15.00 -13.42
C ASP A 401 14.59 -16.10 -12.81
N ARG A 402 14.16 -17.08 -13.61
CA ARG A 402 13.33 -18.19 -13.14
C ARG A 402 14.05 -19.01 -12.08
N SER A 403 15.36 -19.27 -12.24
CA SER A 403 16.15 -19.98 -11.23
C SER A 403 16.16 -19.25 -9.88
N VAL A 404 16.14 -17.92 -9.90
CA VAL A 404 16.05 -17.08 -8.71
C VAL A 404 14.64 -17.18 -8.09
N VAL A 405 13.60 -17.12 -8.91
CA VAL A 405 12.20 -17.29 -8.47
C VAL A 405 11.96 -18.67 -7.84
N GLU A 406 12.51 -19.72 -8.43
CA GLU A 406 12.38 -21.09 -7.91
C GLU A 406 13.01 -21.25 -6.52
N ARG A 407 14.12 -20.54 -6.23
CA ARG A 407 14.68 -20.47 -4.87
C ARG A 407 13.69 -19.85 -3.88
N TYR A 408 12.99 -18.79 -4.28
CA TYR A 408 12.00 -18.14 -3.42
C TYR A 408 10.80 -19.06 -3.10
N LEU A 409 10.36 -19.86 -4.07
CA LEU A 409 9.26 -20.81 -3.86
C LEU A 409 9.61 -21.91 -2.85
N ASN A 410 10.90 -22.23 -2.68
CA ASN A 410 11.35 -23.19 -1.67
C ASN A 410 11.33 -22.61 -0.26
N LEU A 411 11.38 -21.27 -0.10
CA LEU A 411 11.30 -20.59 1.19
C LEU A 411 9.94 -20.78 1.87
N GLY A 412 8.86 -20.94 1.08
CA GLY A 412 7.49 -21.03 1.58
C GLY A 412 7.19 -22.25 2.44
N THR A 413 8.08 -23.25 2.48
CA THR A 413 7.98 -24.39 3.41
C THR A 413 8.08 -23.97 4.88
N ASN A 414 8.80 -22.87 5.16
CA ASN A 414 9.12 -22.37 6.50
C ASN A 414 8.30 -21.13 6.91
N VAL A 415 7.23 -20.80 6.17
CA VAL A 415 6.35 -19.63 6.34
C VAL A 415 4.88 -20.08 6.35
#